data_AF-C9MWR4-F1
#
_entry.id   AF-C9MWR4-F1
#
_cell.length_a   1.000
_cell.length_b   1.000
_cell.length_c   1.000
_cell.angle_alpha   90.00
_cell.angle_beta   90.00
_cell.angle_gamma   90.00
#
_symmetry.space_group_name_H-M   'P 1'
#
loop_
_entity.id
_entity.type
_entity.pdbx_description
1 polymer ?
#
loop_
_entity_poly.entity_id
_entity_poly.type
_entity_poly.pdbx_seq_one_letter_code
_entity_poly.pdbx_strand_id
1 'polypeptide(L)' 'MDMKKLLIMVILAMTVAGCELFDANRWDRVNREAKEKGRTCYRRNDGYFYCKDKYGNRVD' A
#
# COMPACT_ATOMS: atom_id res chain seq x y z
N MET A 1 -15.66 -33.00 1.89
CA MET A 1 -14.65 -31.92 1.90
C MET A 1 -13.58 -32.33 2.89
N ASP A 2 -12.39 -32.66 2.42
CA ASP A 2 -11.32 -33.24 3.24
C ASP A 2 -10.55 -32.15 3.98
N MET A 3 -10.19 -32.36 5.24
CA MET A 3 -9.51 -31.39 6.12
C MET A 3 -8.28 -30.74 5.45
N LYS A 4 -7.54 -31.52 4.65
CA LYS A 4 -6.39 -31.06 3.85
C LYS A 4 -6.78 -30.05 2.77
N LYS A 5 -7.93 -30.22 2.11
CA LYS A 5 -8.41 -29.28 1.09
C LYS A 5 -8.75 -27.92 1.72
N LEU A 6 -9.30 -27.92 2.93
CA LEU A 6 -9.66 -26.70 3.65
C LEU A 6 -8.42 -25.92 4.11
N LEU A 7 -7.39 -26.62 4.60
CA LEU A 7 -6.11 -26.00 4.96
C LEU A 7 -5.42 -25.36 3.74
N ILE A 8 -5.40 -26.05 2.60
CA ILE A 8 -4.80 -25.53 1.36
C ILE A 8 -5.55 -24.27 0.88
N MET A 9 -6.89 -24.26 0.95
CA MET A 9 -7.69 -23.09 0.57
C MET A 9 -7.42 -21.87 1.46
N VAL A 10 -7.30 -22.08 2.77
CA VAL A 10 -7.02 -20.98 3.72
C VAL A 10 -5.63 -20.38 3.47
N ILE A 11 -4.60 -21.20 3.25
CA ILE A 11 -3.25 -20.71 2.94
C ILE A 11 -3.26 -19.93 1.63
N LEU A 12 -3.94 -20.44 0.59
CA LEU A 12 -4.05 -19.78 -0.69
C LEU A 12 -4.78 -18.43 -0.57
N ALA A 13 -5.82 -18.34 0.24
CA ALA A 13 -6.54 -17.10 0.52
C ALA A 13 -5.65 -16.08 1.27
N MET A 14 -4.88 -16.54 2.26
CA MET A 14 -3.95 -15.69 3.02
C MET A 14 -2.82 -15.14 2.15
N THR A 15 -2.27 -15.94 1.23
CA THR A 15 -1.23 -15.47 0.29
C THR A 15 -1.76 -14.42 -0.69
N VAL A 16 -3.01 -14.57 -1.14
CA VAL A 16 -3.64 -13.62 -2.07
C VAL A 16 -4.03 -12.33 -1.34
N ALA A 17 -4.55 -12.44 -0.11
CA ALA A 17 -4.90 -11.28 0.71
C ALA A 17 -3.66 -10.47 1.16
N GLY A 18 -2.51 -11.11 1.39
CA GLY A 18 -1.29 -10.42 1.80
C GLY A 18 -0.76 -9.40 0.77
N CYS A 19 -1.04 -9.59 -0.51
CA CYS A 19 -0.60 -8.68 -1.57
C CYS A 19 -1.59 -7.54 -1.88
N GLU A 20 -2.89 -7.77 -1.74
CA GLU A 20 -3.95 -6.77 -2.04
C GLU A 20 -4.30 -5.89 -0.82
N LEU A 21 -4.27 -6.47 0.38
CA LEU A 21 -4.68 -5.79 1.61
C LEU A 21 -3.66 -4.75 2.09
N PHE A 22 -2.41 -4.80 1.62
CA PHE A 22 -1.33 -4.02 2.20
C PHE A 22 -1.07 -2.64 1.60
N ASP A 23 -1.61 -2.28 0.42
CA ASP A 23 -1.15 -1.00 -0.17
C ASP A 23 -2.15 -0.19 -1.02
N ALA A 24 -3.09 -0.75 -1.77
CA ALA A 24 -3.88 0.08 -2.71
C ALA A 24 -4.75 1.15 -2.00
N ASN A 25 -5.55 0.75 -0.99
CA ASN A 25 -6.40 1.68 -0.25
C ASN A 25 -5.61 2.67 0.63
N ARG A 26 -4.43 2.26 1.11
CA ARG A 26 -3.58 3.11 1.95
C ARG A 26 -2.92 4.21 1.11
N TRP A 27 -2.44 3.86 -0.08
CA TRP A 27 -1.84 4.84 -0.99
C TRP A 27 -2.86 5.84 -1.53
N ASP A 28 -4.10 5.44 -1.82
CA ASP A 28 -5.13 6.39 -2.24
C ASP A 28 -5.39 7.47 -1.17
N ARG A 29 -5.46 7.05 0.10
CA ARG A 29 -5.62 7.98 1.23
C ARG A 29 -4.42 8.90 1.41
N VAL A 30 -3.21 8.33 1.42
CA VAL A 30 -1.97 9.11 1.53
C VAL A 30 -1.86 10.11 0.39
N ASN A 31 -2.22 9.71 -0.82
CA ASN A 31 -2.23 10.58 -1.99
C ASN A 31 -3.30 11.68 -1.89
N ARG A 32 -4.50 11.35 -1.40
CA ARG A 32 -5.57 12.33 -1.17
C ARG A 32 -5.18 13.37 -0.12
N GLU A 33 -4.70 12.94 1.04
CA GLU A 33 -4.24 13.81 2.12
C GLU A 33 -3.00 14.64 1.70
N ALA A 34 -2.11 14.06 0.89
CA ALA A 34 -0.98 14.78 0.31
C ALA A 34 -1.45 15.89 -0.62
N LYS A 35 -2.39 15.58 -1.52
CA LYS A 35 -2.97 16.53 -2.48
C LYS A 35 -3.68 17.69 -1.78
N GLU A 36 -4.44 17.42 -0.71
CA GLU A 36 -5.08 18.45 0.12
C GLU A 36 -4.06 19.38 0.78
N LYS A 37 -2.90 18.84 1.19
CA LYS A 37 -1.78 19.59 1.79
C LYS A 37 -0.85 20.24 0.76
N GLY A 38 -1.17 20.15 -0.54
CA GLY A 38 -0.33 20.71 -1.61
C GLY A 38 1.04 20.02 -1.75
N ARG A 39 1.14 18.75 -1.35
CA ARG A 39 2.35 17.93 -1.48
C ARG A 39 2.06 16.68 -2.31
N THR A 40 3.09 16.14 -2.97
CA THR A 40 3.02 14.88 -3.72
C THR A 40 3.92 13.86 -3.06
N CYS A 41 3.39 12.68 -2.74
CA CYS A 41 4.15 11.61 -2.11
C CYS A 41 4.47 10.50 -3.11
N TYR A 42 5.70 9.99 -3.05
CA TYR A 42 6.25 8.99 -3.94
C TYR A 42 6.66 7.76 -3.11
N ARG A 43 6.48 6.57 -3.69
CA ARG A 43 7.00 5.31 -3.15
C ARG A 43 8.27 4.91 -3.88
N ARG A 44 9.29 4.50 -3.15
CA ARG A 44 10.49 3.87 -3.72
C ARG A 44 10.35 2.36 -3.74
N ASN A 45 11.13 1.71 -4.60
CA ASN A 45 11.14 0.27 -4.78
C ASN A 45 11.66 -0.49 -3.54
N ASP A 46 12.38 0.18 -2.65
CA ASP A 46 12.85 -0.32 -1.34
C ASP A 46 11.74 -0.31 -0.26
N GLY A 47 10.52 0.12 -0.61
CA GLY A 47 9.39 0.24 0.31
C GLY A 47 9.34 1.55 1.09
N TYR A 48 10.33 2.43 0.93
CA TYR A 48 10.37 3.72 1.60
C TYR A 48 9.53 4.76 0.85
N PHE A 49 8.81 5.62 1.58
CA PHE A 49 8.00 6.68 0.99
C PHE A 49 8.59 8.05 1.31
N TYR A 50 8.32 9.03 0.45
CA TYR A 50 8.73 10.41 0.67
C TYR A 50 7.81 11.40 0.00
N CYS A 51 7.76 12.63 0.51
CA CYS A 51 6.85 13.66 0.00
C CYS A 51 7.61 14.92 -0.43
N LYS A 52 7.13 15.54 -1.51
CA LYS A 52 7.60 16.84 -2.00
C LYS A 52 6.51 17.88 -1.93
N ASP A 53 6.84 19.11 -1.55
CA ASP A 53 5.93 20.25 -1.68
C ASP A 53 5.74 20.66 -3.16
N LYS A 54 4.90 21.68 -3.41
CA LYS A 54 4.66 22.24 -4.74
C LYS A 54 5.89 22.90 -5.40
N TYR A 55 6.94 23.17 -4.64
CA TYR A 55 8.21 23.73 -5.12
C TYR A 55 9.28 22.65 -5.36
N GLY A 56 8.98 21.40 -5.02
CA GLY A 56 9.90 20.27 -5.18
C GLY A 56 10.77 19.97 -3.97
N ASN A 57 10.60 20.67 -2.84
CA ASN A 57 11.37 20.40 -1.63
C ASN A 57 10.84 19.16 -0.90
N ARG A 58 11.75 18.32 -0.40
CA ARG A 58 11.38 17.17 0.40
C ARG A 58 10.91 17.63 1.78
N VAL A 59 9.70 17.23 2.16
CA VAL A 59 9.08 17.55 3.45
C VAL A 59 8.95 16.34 4.37
N ASP A 60 9.13 15.13 3.83
CA ASP A 60 9.02 13.84 4.51
C ASP A 60 9.91 12.81 3.80
#